data_AF-Q3YB73-F1
#
_entry.id   AF-Q3YB73-F1
#
_cell.length_a   1.000
_cell.length_b   1.000
_cell.length_c   1.000
_cell.angle_alpha   90.00
_cell.angle_beta   90.00
_cell.angle_gamma   90.00
#
_symmetry.space_group_name_H-M   'P 1'
#
loop_
_entity.id
_entity.type
_entity.pdbx_description
1 polymer ?
#
loop_
_entity_poly.entity_id
_entity_poly.type
_entity_poly.pdbx_seq_one_letter_code
_entity_poly.pdbx_strand_id
1 'polypeptide(L)' 'MWGRILAFVAKYGTKAVQWAWKNKWFLLSLGEAVFDYIRSIWGG' A
#
# COMPACT_ATOMS: atom_id res chain seq x y z
N MET A 1 -7.31 9.45 0.79
CA MET A 1 -6.82 8.19 0.19
C MET A 1 -5.56 7.65 0.88
N TRP A 2 -4.48 8.44 0.99
CA TRP A 2 -3.19 7.99 1.55
C TRP A 2 -3.26 7.35 2.94
N GLY A 3 -4.04 7.91 3.87
CA GLY A 3 -4.22 7.33 5.21
C GLY A 3 -4.81 5.91 5.20
N ARG A 4 -5.71 5.61 4.26
CA ARG A 4 -6.29 4.26 4.12
C ARG A 4 -5.24 3.27 3.58
N ILE A 5 -4.41 3.70 2.64
CA ILE A 5 -3.28 2.91 2.11
C ILE A 5 -2.29 2.60 3.23
N LEU A 6 -1.91 3.61 4.04
CA LEU A 6 -1.00 3.42 5.17
C LEU A 6 -1.58 2.47 6.24
N ALA A 7 -2.85 2.63 6.61
CA ALA A 7 -3.49 1.74 7.56
C ALA A 7 -3.59 0.29 7.04
N PHE A 8 -3.81 0.13 5.73
CA PHE A 8 -3.86 -1.19 5.10
C PHE A 8 -2.48 -1.84 5.05
N VAL A 9 -1.45 -1.12 4.61
CA VAL A 9 -0.10 -1.67 4.47
C VAL A 9 0.59 -1.91 5.82
N ALA A 10 0.19 -1.19 6.87
CA ALA A 10 0.70 -1.37 8.24
C ALA A 10 0.49 -2.80 8.76
N LYS A 11 -0.54 -3.51 8.29
CA LYS A 11 -0.81 -4.92 8.64
C LYS A 11 0.31 -5.87 8.20
N TYR A 12 1.08 -5.50 7.19
CA TYR A 12 2.21 -6.28 6.66
C TYR A 12 3.57 -5.85 7.25
N GLY A 13 3.56 -4.93 8.22
CA GLY A 13 4.75 -4.52 8.98
C GLY A 13 5.57 -3.39 8.35
N THR A 14 6.66 -3.04 9.03
CA THR A 14 7.47 -1.83 8.75
C THR A 14 8.07 -1.81 7.35
N LYS A 15 8.46 -2.97 6.79
CA LYS A 15 8.99 -3.06 5.42
C LYS A 15 7.96 -2.64 4.38
N ALA A 16 6.71 -3.05 4.57
CA ALA A 16 5.62 -2.71 3.66
C ALA A 16 5.25 -1.22 3.76
N VAL A 17 5.30 -0.64 4.96
CA VAL A 17 5.14 0.81 5.17
C VAL A 17 6.24 1.61 4.46
N GLN A 18 7.51 1.21 4.62
CA GLN A 18 8.63 1.86 3.92
C GLN A 18 8.50 1.74 2.39
N TRP A 19 8.10 0.58 1.89
CA TRP A 19 7.83 0.36 0.47
C TRP A 19 6.69 1.26 -0.02
N ALA A 20 5.62 1.43 0.75
CA ALA A 20 4.51 2.30 0.38
C ALA A 20 4.97 3.76 0.25
N TRP A 21 5.77 4.26 1.20
CA TRP A 21 6.32 5.62 1.12
C TRP A 21 7.17 5.85 -0.12
N LYS A 22 7.99 4.87 -0.53
CA LYS A 22 8.77 4.94 -1.78
C LYS A 22 7.90 4.98 -3.03
N ASN A 23 6.72 4.36 -3.00
CA ASN A 23 5.80 4.24 -4.13
C ASN A 23 4.55 5.14 -4.01
N LYS A 24 4.58 6.16 -3.14
CA LYS A 24 3.40 6.94 -2.74
C LYS A 24 2.54 7.43 -3.91
N TRP A 25 3.15 8.07 -4.91
CA TRP A 25 2.43 8.65 -6.04
C TRP A 25 1.81 7.60 -6.94
N PHE A 26 2.53 6.50 -7.18
CA PHE A 26 2.02 5.36 -7.93
C PHE A 26 0.81 4.73 -7.23
N LEU A 27 0.91 4.50 -5.92
CA LEU A 27 -0.20 3.94 -5.13
C LEU A 27 -1.43 4.86 -5.12
N LEU A 28 -1.23 6.18 -5.13
CA LEU A 28 -2.34 7.13 -5.25
C LEU A 28 -2.97 7.14 -6.64
N SER A 29 -2.18 6.93 -7.70
CA SER A 29 -2.68 6.86 -9.08
C SER A 29 -3.56 5.64 -9.37
N LEU A 30 -3.40 4.56 -8.60
CA LEU A 30 -4.19 3.33 -8.76
C LEU A 30 -5.63 3.44 -8.25
N GLY A 31 -5.98 4.51 -7.53
CA GLY A 31 -7.32 4.66 -6.96
C GLY A 31 -7.69 3.48 -6.06
N GLU A 32 -8.86 2.87 -6.27
CA GLU A 32 -9.34 1.76 -5.46
C GLU A 32 -8.58 0.45 -5.71
N ALA A 33 -8.02 0.25 -6.91
CA ALA A 33 -7.25 -0.95 -7.26
C ALA A 33 -5.96 -1.12 -6.43
N VAL A 34 -5.56 -0.07 -5.71
CA VAL A 34 -4.38 -0.07 -4.83
C VAL A 34 -4.45 -1.17 -3.77
N PHE A 35 -5.62 -1.51 -3.25
CA PHE A 35 -5.74 -2.50 -2.16
C PHE A 35 -5.51 -3.92 -2.67
N ASP A 36 -6.00 -4.24 -3.87
CA ASP A 36 -5.78 -5.53 -4.50
C ASP A 36 -4.33 -5.68 -4.95
N TYR A 37 -3.73 -4.60 -5.48
CA TYR A 37 -2.31 -4.56 -5.80
C TYR A 37 -1.41 -4.74 -4.57
N ILE A 38 -1.72 -4.08 -3.44
CA ILE A 38 -0.96 -4.29 -2.20
C ILE A 38 -1.14 -5.73 -1.71
N ARG A 39 -2.34 -6.30 -1.82
CA ARG A 39 -2.60 -7.70 -1.42
C ARG A 39 -1.82 -8.68 -2.28
N SER A 40 -1.68 -8.47 -3.59
CA SER A 40 -0.91 -9.38 -4.46
C SER A 40 0.59 -9.38 -4.16
N ILE A 41 1.12 -8.30 -3.56
CA ILE A 41 2.53 -8.21 -3.17
C ILE A 41 2.77 -8.76 -1.77
N TRP A 42 1.89 -8.44 -0.81
CA TRP A 42 2.15 -8.64 0.62
C TRP A 42 1.23 -9.67 1.29
N GLY A 43 0.13 -10.06 0.66
CA GLY A 43 -0.91 -10.92 1.22
C GLY A 43 -0.80 -12.40 0.85
N GLY A 44 0.42 -12.88 0.61
CA GLY A 44 0.70 -14.30 0.33
C GLY A 44 0.19 -15.25 1.39
#